data_AF-A0A936C0V3-F1
#
_entry.id   AF-A0A936C0V3-F1
#
_cell.length_a   1.000
_cell.length_b   1.000
_cell.length_c   1.000
_cell.angle_alpha   90.00
_cell.angle_beta   90.00
_cell.angle_gamma   90.00
#
_symmetry.space_group_name_H-M   'P 1'
#
loop_
_entity.id
_entity.type
_entity.pdbx_description
1 polymer ?
#
loop_
_entity_poly.entity_id
_entity_poly.type
_entity_poly.pdbx_seq_one_letter_code
_entity_poly.pdbx_strand_id
1 'polypeptide(L)'
;MLHFTTIAFALAAATAPASVSPSLSTSASLFASQLARTDTTEDATDSRRYRDQLDLDVTPVGIGMGAIFVPALTDSRLEAPVVVSSESQRVAVGRTGKRIVVPPGVYRVTLSGGEPDQGENVRVETGQTRLVAPFYGAVQLDAVDLRGRLVKTPYTLVALDRSSALAQRSPARRGATALSPASSTRTWLLPEGRYSLVLGWETSKGSAQATTLSVHEGETARYRMVLDGDALIRTEIADDPPTLVSTPWTVRWRLGAQVGLNDASHQISELSGRALQIGAFTRASVVYDQGDHLVSFGLHVSEAWLGLRSSIGRGIPLQKVLDSGEADLRYDFRLGRRIGPYARAHARTSFFNTEFIADRSLTVETLNDRGATAGVRTISSGDTLRLARSLSPLILQESVGLGITLWDSEMISIVARAGPAARQAYFRGARYVDSETSSRIVLQELDDRRDYGAEASLVASIRADEAVWIDSVFDGFARKRQLLNGERFDPVFRWTTDVSVSFNDSVSLFYRFVLGRDHPRIDPLQVSHLVGLRAHLTIL
;
A
#
# COMPACT_ATOMS: atom_id res chain seq x y z
N MET A 1 19.72 -37.25 19.64
CA MET A 1 20.30 -36.11 20.38
C MET A 1 20.87 -35.14 19.35
N LEU A 2 20.13 -34.09 19.01
CA LEU A 2 20.58 -33.00 18.15
C LEU A 2 20.09 -31.71 18.82
N HIS A 3 21.04 -30.88 19.24
CA HIS A 3 20.78 -29.63 19.94
C HIS A 3 20.09 -28.62 19.01
N PHE A 4 18.99 -28.04 19.49
CA PHE A 4 18.35 -26.88 18.87
C PHE A 4 18.99 -25.61 19.43
N THR A 5 19.67 -24.87 18.56
CA THR A 5 20.22 -23.55 18.87
C THR A 5 19.12 -22.51 18.79
N THR A 6 18.89 -21.83 19.90
CA THR A 6 18.02 -20.66 20.05
C THR A 6 18.56 -19.49 19.24
N ILE A 7 17.76 -18.93 18.32
CA ILE A 7 18.07 -17.65 17.66
C ILE A 7 17.29 -16.57 18.41
N ALA A 8 18.01 -15.75 19.18
CA ALA A 8 17.51 -14.53 19.78
C ALA A 8 17.86 -13.33 18.88
N PHE A 9 16.86 -12.54 18.49
CA PHE A 9 17.06 -11.26 17.82
C PHE A 9 17.19 -10.15 18.87
N ALA A 10 18.36 -9.53 18.96
CA ALA A 10 18.59 -8.31 19.74
C ALA A 10 18.80 -7.14 18.76
N LEU A 11 17.99 -6.08 18.90
CA LEU A 11 18.13 -4.84 18.15
C LEU A 11 18.90 -3.84 19.04
N ALA A 12 20.14 -3.52 18.70
CA ALA A 12 20.95 -2.52 19.39
C ALA A 12 20.74 -1.14 18.74
N ALA A 13 20.28 -0.17 19.54
CA ALA A 13 20.22 1.24 19.15
C ALA A 13 21.57 1.92 19.42
N ALA A 14 22.19 2.47 18.38
CA ALA A 14 23.40 3.28 18.52
C ALA A 14 23.02 4.74 18.75
N THR A 15 23.39 5.28 19.91
CA THR A 15 23.39 6.71 20.23
C THR A 15 24.76 7.30 19.89
N ALA A 16 24.78 8.49 19.29
CA ALA A 16 25.99 9.31 19.18
C ALA A 16 25.64 10.81 19.36
N PRO A 17 26.57 11.64 19.90
CA PRO A 17 26.22 12.89 20.56
C PRO A 17 26.60 14.18 19.77
N ALA A 18 25.85 15.23 20.12
CA ALA A 18 26.19 16.65 20.32
C ALA A 18 27.18 17.42 19.42
N SER A 19 26.62 18.53 18.90
CA SER A 19 27.12 19.94 18.87
C SER A 19 28.48 20.29 18.27
N VAL A 20 28.46 21.10 17.20
CA VAL A 20 29.40 22.20 16.95
C VAL A 20 28.65 23.33 16.22
N SER A 21 28.64 24.54 16.79
CA SER A 21 28.38 25.81 16.09
C SER A 21 29.71 26.34 15.53
N PRO A 22 29.73 27.10 14.41
CA PRO A 22 29.91 28.54 14.62
C PRO A 22 29.35 29.49 13.53
N SER A 23 29.14 30.73 14.00
CA SER A 23 29.36 32.06 13.38
C SER A 23 28.79 32.42 12.01
N LEU A 24 27.95 33.47 12.07
CA LEU A 24 27.57 34.40 11.00
C LEU A 24 28.79 35.04 10.30
N SER A 25 28.72 35.14 8.97
CA SER A 25 29.40 36.18 8.22
C SER A 25 28.47 36.69 7.11
N THR A 26 28.11 37.96 7.24
CA THR A 26 27.34 38.77 6.30
C THR A 26 28.18 39.09 5.08
N SER A 27 27.72 38.74 3.88
CA SER A 27 28.26 39.28 2.62
C SER A 27 27.12 39.49 1.64
N ALA A 28 26.80 40.77 1.41
CA ALA A 28 25.95 41.22 0.32
C ALA A 28 26.73 41.11 -1.00
N SER A 29 26.12 40.55 -2.03
CA SER A 29 26.61 40.65 -3.39
C SER A 29 25.43 40.73 -4.36
N LEU A 30 25.20 41.95 -4.83
CA LEU A 30 24.46 42.28 -6.05
C LEU A 30 25.23 41.73 -7.24
N PHE A 31 24.64 40.81 -8.01
CA PHE A 31 25.06 40.55 -9.38
C PHE A 31 23.82 40.45 -10.27
N ALA A 32 23.65 41.47 -11.11
CA ALA A 32 22.84 41.41 -12.30
C ALA A 32 23.69 40.76 -13.39
N SER A 33 23.30 39.58 -13.85
CA SER A 33 23.85 38.96 -15.06
C SER A 33 22.75 38.91 -16.12
N GLN A 34 22.89 39.79 -17.10
CA GLN A 34 22.22 39.69 -18.40
C GLN A 34 22.75 38.44 -19.11
N LEU A 35 21.84 37.58 -19.57
CA LEU A 35 22.13 36.51 -20.52
C LEU A 35 21.30 36.76 -21.77
N ALA A 36 21.96 37.20 -22.83
CA ALA A 36 21.49 37.01 -24.19
C ALA A 36 21.72 35.54 -24.55
N ARG A 37 20.63 34.80 -24.78
CA ARG A 37 20.66 33.38 -25.17
C ARG A 37 20.66 33.28 -26.70
N THR A 38 21.60 32.52 -27.24
CA THR A 38 21.70 32.14 -28.66
C THR A 38 20.74 30.99 -28.95
N ASP A 39 19.67 31.29 -29.67
CA ASP A 39 18.42 30.50 -29.78
C ASP A 39 18.41 29.32 -30.78
N THR A 40 19.55 28.89 -31.33
CA THR A 40 19.54 28.02 -32.54
C THR A 40 20.18 26.63 -32.41
N THR A 41 20.65 26.23 -31.22
CA THR A 41 21.32 24.91 -31.02
C THR A 41 20.57 23.92 -30.12
N GLU A 42 19.62 24.36 -29.29
CA GLU A 42 18.83 23.49 -28.40
C GLU A 42 17.81 22.64 -29.19
N ASP A 43 17.16 23.22 -30.20
CA ASP A 43 16.02 22.64 -30.94
C ASP A 43 16.34 21.32 -31.69
N ALA A 44 17.59 21.19 -32.16
CA ALA A 44 18.08 19.99 -32.85
C ALA A 44 18.35 18.82 -31.89
N THR A 45 18.68 19.11 -30.64
CA THR A 45 19.03 18.10 -29.61
C THR A 45 17.75 17.46 -29.04
N ASP A 46 16.72 18.26 -28.80
CA ASP A 46 15.43 17.78 -28.28
C ASP A 46 14.66 16.94 -29.29
N SER A 47 14.66 17.36 -30.56
CA SER A 47 14.08 16.58 -31.66
C SER A 47 14.68 15.17 -31.80
N ARG A 48 15.96 14.99 -31.44
CA ARG A 48 16.62 13.67 -31.44
C ARG A 48 16.16 12.84 -30.25
N ARG A 49 16.12 13.44 -29.05
CA ARG A 49 15.67 12.78 -27.81
C ARG A 49 14.25 12.22 -27.92
N TYR A 50 13.34 12.94 -28.56
CA TYR A 50 11.96 12.47 -28.71
C TYR A 50 11.82 11.30 -29.70
N ARG A 51 12.64 11.29 -30.76
CA ARG A 51 12.72 10.16 -31.69
C ARG A 51 13.28 8.92 -31.01
N ASP A 52 14.31 9.06 -30.19
CA ASP A 52 14.87 7.95 -29.43
C ASP A 52 13.81 7.31 -28.50
N GLN A 53 12.96 8.11 -27.85
CA GLN A 53 11.84 7.58 -27.05
C GLN A 53 10.81 6.84 -27.89
N LEU A 54 10.48 7.37 -29.08
CA LEU A 54 9.55 6.74 -30.02
C LEU A 54 10.08 5.40 -30.55
N ASP A 55 11.38 5.31 -30.81
CA ASP A 55 12.05 4.12 -31.30
C ASP A 55 12.17 3.04 -30.21
N LEU A 56 12.36 3.44 -28.95
CA LEU A 56 12.34 2.54 -27.79
C LEU A 56 10.93 2.08 -27.39
N ASP A 57 9.89 2.74 -27.88
CA ASP A 57 8.53 2.30 -27.61
C ASP A 57 8.15 1.09 -28.47
N VAL A 58 7.71 0.02 -27.81
CA VAL A 58 7.34 -1.27 -28.44
C VAL A 58 5.84 -1.47 -28.53
N THR A 59 5.04 -0.43 -28.31
CA THR A 59 3.58 -0.50 -28.35
C THR A 59 3.11 -0.86 -29.77
N PRO A 60 2.42 -2.01 -29.97
CA PRO A 60 1.99 -2.44 -31.29
C PRO A 60 0.84 -1.56 -31.81
N VAL A 61 0.92 -1.15 -33.08
CA VAL A 61 -0.16 -0.44 -33.78
C VAL A 61 -0.90 -1.45 -34.65
N GLY A 62 -2.20 -1.65 -34.37
CA GLY A 62 -3.03 -2.62 -35.09
C GLY A 62 -3.26 -2.27 -36.56
N ILE A 63 -3.58 -3.27 -37.38
CA ILE A 63 -3.94 -3.08 -38.79
C ILE A 63 -5.18 -2.16 -38.87
N GLY A 64 -5.13 -1.14 -39.72
CA GLY A 64 -6.22 -0.16 -39.86
C GLY A 64 -6.19 0.97 -38.82
N MET A 65 -5.27 0.94 -37.85
CA MET A 65 -5.11 1.97 -36.83
C MET A 65 -3.90 2.86 -37.12
N GLY A 66 -3.86 4.04 -36.52
CA GLY A 66 -2.66 4.85 -36.39
C GLY A 66 -2.29 5.02 -34.91
N ALA A 67 -1.32 5.88 -34.63
CA ALA A 67 -0.96 6.23 -33.25
C ALA A 67 -0.55 7.70 -33.11
N ILE A 68 -0.76 8.23 -31.92
CA ILE A 68 -0.24 9.52 -31.49
C ILE A 68 0.87 9.24 -30.48
N PHE A 69 2.02 9.86 -30.63
CA PHE A 69 3.11 9.77 -29.66
C PHE A 69 3.37 11.15 -29.08
N VAL A 70 3.18 11.27 -27.77
CA VAL A 70 3.44 12.49 -27.00
C VAL A 70 4.68 12.22 -26.16
N PRO A 71 5.80 12.93 -26.36
CA PRO A 71 7.06 12.64 -25.69
C PRO A 71 6.97 12.87 -24.18
N ALA A 72 7.71 12.10 -23.38
CA ALA A 72 7.89 12.42 -21.96
C ALA A 72 9.05 13.41 -21.81
N LEU A 73 8.89 14.44 -20.98
CA LEU A 73 9.96 15.40 -20.67
C LEU A 73 10.81 14.92 -19.48
N THR A 74 10.20 14.11 -18.60
CA THR A 74 10.75 13.47 -17.41
C THR A 74 10.49 11.95 -17.45
N ASP A 75 10.33 11.29 -16.30
CA ASP A 75 9.88 9.89 -16.26
C ASP A 75 8.36 9.85 -16.52
N SER A 76 7.93 9.14 -17.57
CA SER A 76 6.52 9.01 -17.94
C SER A 76 5.62 8.44 -16.85
N ARG A 77 6.19 7.85 -15.78
CA ARG A 77 5.46 7.40 -14.58
C ARG A 77 5.07 8.54 -13.66
N LEU A 78 5.80 9.64 -13.71
CA LEU A 78 5.61 10.80 -12.85
C LEU A 78 4.74 11.88 -13.51
N GLU A 79 4.56 11.79 -14.82
CA GLU A 79 3.80 12.73 -15.62
C GLU A 79 2.30 12.42 -15.65
N ALA A 80 1.48 13.46 -15.81
CA ALA A 80 0.05 13.32 -15.98
C ALA A 80 -0.28 12.59 -17.30
N PRO A 81 -1.35 11.76 -17.33
CA PRO A 81 -1.77 11.11 -18.56
C PRO A 81 -2.26 12.13 -19.60
N VAL A 82 -2.21 11.74 -20.86
CA VAL A 82 -2.65 12.54 -22.00
C VAL A 82 -4.04 12.07 -22.43
N VAL A 83 -4.93 13.01 -22.71
CA VAL A 83 -6.28 12.79 -23.24
C VAL A 83 -6.29 13.07 -24.73
N VAL A 84 -6.84 12.15 -25.51
CA VAL A 84 -7.05 12.33 -26.96
C VAL A 84 -8.55 12.43 -27.20
N SER A 85 -9.00 13.50 -27.83
CA SER A 85 -10.41 13.76 -28.13
C SER A 85 -10.64 14.01 -29.62
N SER A 86 -11.85 13.72 -30.10
CA SER A 86 -12.35 14.03 -31.44
C SER A 86 -13.70 14.71 -31.27
N GLU A 87 -13.89 15.89 -31.88
CA GLU A 87 -15.16 16.63 -31.80
C GLU A 87 -15.68 16.80 -30.36
N SER A 88 -14.77 17.07 -29.41
CA SER A 88 -15.03 17.17 -27.96
C SER A 88 -15.38 15.86 -27.24
N GLN A 89 -15.46 14.73 -27.93
CA GLN A 89 -15.59 13.41 -27.32
C GLN A 89 -14.21 12.82 -27.02
N ARG A 90 -13.99 12.36 -25.78
CA ARG A 90 -12.77 11.62 -25.41
C ARG A 90 -12.74 10.27 -26.14
N VAL A 91 -11.69 10.05 -26.93
CA VAL A 91 -11.46 8.85 -27.74
C VAL A 91 -10.49 7.89 -27.06
N ALA A 92 -9.41 8.43 -26.47
CA ALA A 92 -8.40 7.63 -25.79
C ALA A 92 -7.76 8.39 -24.63
N VAL A 93 -7.13 7.66 -23.71
CA VAL A 93 -6.18 8.21 -22.75
C VAL A 93 -4.94 7.35 -22.74
N GLY A 94 -3.78 8.00 -22.76
CA GLY A 94 -2.48 7.34 -22.75
C GLY A 94 -1.50 8.05 -21.82
N ARG A 95 -0.26 7.58 -21.82
CA ARG A 95 0.84 8.17 -21.07
C ARG A 95 1.83 8.81 -22.03
N THR A 96 2.53 9.83 -21.56
CA THR A 96 3.66 10.41 -22.29
C THR A 96 4.76 9.37 -22.49
N GLY A 97 5.61 9.54 -23.50
CA GLY A 97 6.66 8.61 -23.90
C GLY A 97 6.15 7.26 -24.43
N LYS A 98 4.85 7.14 -24.76
CA LYS A 98 4.21 5.93 -25.29
C LYS A 98 3.24 6.25 -26.43
N ARG A 99 3.14 5.35 -27.41
CA ARG A 99 2.14 5.44 -28.48
C ARG A 99 0.74 5.25 -27.91
N ILE A 100 -0.16 6.13 -28.31
CA ILE A 100 -1.60 6.10 -28.04
C ILE A 100 -2.28 5.68 -29.34
N VAL A 101 -2.70 4.42 -29.40
CA VAL A 101 -3.31 3.84 -30.61
C VAL A 101 -4.72 4.39 -30.78
N VAL A 102 -5.01 4.96 -31.94
CA VAL A 102 -6.30 5.57 -32.28
C VAL A 102 -6.67 5.24 -33.73
N PRO A 103 -7.96 5.28 -34.10
CA PRO A 103 -8.35 5.21 -35.50
C PRO A 103 -7.71 6.34 -36.32
N PRO A 104 -7.66 6.24 -37.66
CA PRO A 104 -7.31 7.37 -38.51
C PRO A 104 -8.34 8.49 -38.37
N GLY A 105 -7.89 9.74 -38.24
CA GLY A 105 -8.77 10.87 -37.97
C GLY A 105 -8.03 12.14 -37.56
N VAL A 106 -8.79 13.18 -37.22
CA VAL A 106 -8.25 14.43 -36.64
C VAL A 106 -8.61 14.44 -35.17
N TYR A 107 -7.60 14.61 -34.33
CA TYR A 107 -7.74 14.58 -32.89
C TYR A 107 -7.19 15.85 -32.27
N ARG A 108 -7.70 16.20 -31.10
CA ARG A 108 -7.07 17.16 -30.19
C ARG A 108 -6.45 16.40 -29.03
N VAL A 109 -5.21 16.76 -28.71
CA VAL A 109 -4.41 16.12 -27.65
C VAL A 109 -4.28 17.12 -26.51
N THR A 110 -4.80 16.79 -25.32
CA THR A 110 -4.73 17.65 -24.12
C THR A 110 -4.10 16.91 -22.95
N LEU A 111 -3.53 17.67 -22.01
CA LEU A 111 -3.02 17.12 -20.75
C LEU A 111 -4.18 16.89 -19.76
N SER A 112 -4.14 15.78 -19.01
CA SER A 112 -5.15 15.54 -17.97
C SER A 112 -5.04 16.60 -16.85
N GLY A 113 -6.03 17.48 -16.78
CA GLY A 113 -6.08 18.61 -15.83
C GLY A 113 -5.82 19.98 -16.46
N GLY A 114 -5.50 20.05 -17.76
CA GLY A 114 -5.45 21.31 -18.52
C GLY A 114 -6.84 21.78 -18.96
N GLU A 115 -6.97 23.07 -19.27
CA GLU A 115 -8.20 23.61 -19.87
C GLU A 115 -8.40 23.01 -21.29
N PRO A 116 -9.65 22.81 -21.75
CA PRO A 116 -9.94 22.21 -23.07
C PRO A 116 -9.32 22.94 -24.27
N ASP A 117 -8.96 24.20 -24.07
CA ASP A 117 -8.35 25.07 -25.08
C ASP A 117 -6.82 24.92 -25.17
N GLN A 118 -6.21 24.12 -24.29
CA GLN A 118 -4.77 23.87 -24.22
C GLN A 118 -4.42 22.49 -24.78
N GLY A 119 -4.54 22.34 -26.09
CA GLY A 119 -4.21 21.10 -26.76
C GLY A 119 -3.83 21.28 -28.22
N GLU A 120 -3.06 20.32 -28.72
CA GLU A 120 -2.55 20.33 -30.08
C GLU A 120 -3.45 19.49 -30.99
N ASN A 121 -3.74 20.01 -32.20
CA ASN A 121 -4.51 19.28 -33.19
C ASN A 121 -3.58 18.38 -34.02
N VAL A 122 -3.91 17.09 -34.11
CA VAL A 122 -3.07 16.07 -34.72
C VAL A 122 -3.90 15.24 -35.70
N ARG A 123 -3.44 15.15 -36.95
CA ARG A 123 -4.05 14.31 -37.98
C ARG A 123 -3.32 12.96 -38.07
N VAL A 124 -4.02 11.89 -37.72
CA VAL A 124 -3.52 10.52 -37.72
C VAL A 124 -3.96 9.78 -38.99
N GLU A 125 -3.02 9.10 -39.63
CA GLU A 125 -3.25 8.25 -40.79
C GLU A 125 -3.04 6.77 -40.44
N THR A 126 -3.65 5.89 -41.23
CA THR A 126 -3.51 4.45 -41.06
C THR A 126 -2.04 4.01 -41.14
N GLY A 127 -1.60 3.23 -40.16
CA GLY A 127 -0.25 2.69 -40.08
C GLY A 127 0.83 3.69 -39.69
N GLN A 128 0.49 4.97 -39.47
CA GLN A 128 1.45 5.99 -39.09
C GLN A 128 1.36 6.34 -37.61
N THR A 129 2.52 6.58 -36.99
CA THR A 129 2.61 7.25 -35.70
C THR A 129 2.93 8.72 -35.90
N ARG A 130 2.09 9.62 -35.38
CA ARG A 130 2.35 11.06 -35.39
C ARG A 130 3.01 11.48 -34.08
N LEU A 131 4.20 12.05 -34.20
CA LEU A 131 4.89 12.71 -33.08
C LEU A 131 4.25 14.08 -32.86
N VAL A 132 3.83 14.34 -31.62
CA VAL A 132 3.31 15.64 -31.18
C VAL A 132 4.46 16.38 -30.52
N ALA A 133 4.77 17.59 -31.00
CA ALA A 133 5.72 18.45 -30.32
C ALA A 133 5.17 18.77 -28.91
N PRO A 134 6.02 18.82 -27.86
CA PRO A 134 5.55 19.24 -26.55
C PRO A 134 5.04 20.68 -26.62
N PHE A 135 3.74 20.89 -26.35
CA PHE A 135 3.10 22.21 -26.17
C PHE A 135 3.01 22.59 -24.68
N TYR A 136 3.91 22.01 -23.88
CA TYR A 136 3.92 22.08 -22.43
C TYR A 136 5.35 21.95 -21.91
N GLY A 137 5.60 22.50 -20.73
CA GLY A 137 6.80 22.25 -19.94
C GLY A 137 6.54 21.28 -18.79
N ALA A 138 7.61 20.67 -18.29
CA ALA A 138 7.59 19.80 -17.14
C ALA A 138 8.17 20.51 -15.91
N VAL A 139 7.41 20.57 -14.83
CA VAL A 139 7.82 21.19 -13.57
C VAL A 139 7.88 20.16 -12.45
N GLN A 140 9.05 19.98 -11.85
CA GLN A 140 9.23 19.18 -10.65
C GLN A 140 9.42 20.11 -9.44
N LEU A 141 8.65 19.87 -8.38
CA LEU A 141 8.61 20.73 -7.20
C LEU A 141 8.91 19.94 -5.94
N ASP A 142 10.10 20.14 -5.39
CA ASP A 142 10.53 19.52 -4.15
C ASP A 142 10.51 20.54 -3.01
N ALA A 143 9.82 20.22 -1.91
CA ALA A 143 9.93 20.99 -0.67
C ALA A 143 11.03 20.40 0.20
N VAL A 144 11.95 21.21 0.71
CA VAL A 144 13.05 20.80 1.60
C VAL A 144 13.15 21.71 2.82
N ASP A 145 13.77 21.23 3.90
CA ASP A 145 14.17 22.07 5.04
C ASP A 145 15.48 22.83 4.77
N LEU A 146 15.90 23.67 5.72
CA LEU A 146 17.20 24.38 5.68
C LEU A 146 18.43 23.45 5.56
N ARG A 147 18.27 22.14 5.79
CA ARG A 147 19.33 21.13 5.66
C ARG A 147 19.23 20.36 4.32
N GLY A 148 18.33 20.75 3.42
CA GLY A 148 18.12 20.11 2.13
C GLY A 148 17.34 18.79 2.20
N ARG A 149 16.73 18.45 3.35
CA ARG A 149 15.93 17.23 3.50
C ARG A 149 14.50 17.47 3.03
N LEU A 150 13.93 16.55 2.24
CA LEU A 150 12.55 16.68 1.78
C LEU A 150 11.54 16.83 2.92
N VAL A 151 10.69 17.84 2.83
CA VAL A 151 9.60 18.17 3.75
C VAL A 151 8.28 18.00 3.02
N LYS A 152 7.27 17.52 3.74
CA LYS A 152 5.90 17.42 3.22
C LYS A 152 5.16 18.71 3.53
N THR A 153 4.85 19.49 2.50
CA THR A 153 3.97 20.65 2.64
C THR A 153 3.00 20.70 1.46
N PRO A 154 1.71 20.92 1.68
CA PRO A 154 0.80 21.24 0.59
C PRO A 154 1.24 22.51 -0.12
N TYR A 155 1.01 22.59 -1.43
CA TYR A 155 1.24 23.79 -2.23
C TYR A 155 0.21 23.90 -3.36
N THR A 156 0.03 25.12 -3.83
CA THR A 156 -0.89 25.45 -4.92
C THR A 156 -0.14 26.17 -6.02
N LEU A 157 -0.41 25.80 -7.27
CA LEU A 157 0.07 26.50 -8.46
C LEU A 157 -1.07 27.31 -9.10
N VAL A 158 -0.85 28.60 -9.27
CA VAL A 158 -1.81 29.55 -9.83
C VAL A 158 -1.18 30.20 -11.05
N ALA A 159 -1.79 30.08 -12.23
CA ALA A 159 -1.34 30.83 -13.40
C ALA A 159 -1.48 32.35 -13.12
N LEU A 160 -0.44 33.13 -13.42
CA LEU A 160 -0.43 34.57 -13.15
C LEU A 160 -1.20 35.35 -14.22
N ASP A 161 -1.08 34.92 -15.46
CA ASP A 161 -1.76 35.42 -16.66
C ASP A 161 -3.26 35.09 -16.67
N ARG A 162 -3.70 34.12 -15.85
CA ARG A 162 -5.09 33.64 -15.80
C ARG A 162 -5.71 33.89 -14.43
N SER A 163 -7.01 34.15 -14.37
CA SER A 163 -7.74 34.40 -13.11
C SER A 163 -8.12 33.12 -12.35
N SER A 164 -7.80 31.93 -12.89
CA SER A 164 -8.11 30.62 -12.30
C SER A 164 -6.88 29.95 -11.67
N ALA A 165 -7.05 29.37 -10.47
CA ALA A 165 -6.07 28.45 -9.89
C ALA A 165 -6.05 27.16 -10.72
N LEU A 166 -4.88 26.72 -11.19
CA LEU A 166 -4.79 25.62 -12.13
C LEU A 166 -4.84 24.25 -11.45
N ALA A 167 -4.29 24.12 -10.24
CA ALA A 167 -4.43 22.91 -9.43
C ALA A 167 -3.85 23.04 -8.01
N GLN A 168 -4.42 22.27 -7.10
CA GLN A 168 -3.92 22.03 -5.74
C GLN A 168 -3.26 20.64 -5.69
N ARG A 169 -2.07 20.50 -5.11
CA ARG A 169 -1.52 19.18 -4.77
C ARG A 169 -0.74 19.21 -3.46
N SER A 170 -0.86 18.11 -2.72
CA SER A 170 0.17 17.75 -1.74
C SER A 170 1.27 16.94 -2.44
N PRO A 171 2.56 17.11 -2.07
CA PRO A 171 3.61 16.21 -2.52
C PRO A 171 3.21 14.78 -2.12
N ALA A 172 3.33 13.86 -3.09
CA ALA A 172 2.88 12.49 -2.95
C ALA A 172 3.34 11.91 -1.60
N ARG A 173 2.37 11.45 -0.80
CA ARG A 173 2.64 10.71 0.43
C ARG A 173 3.58 9.55 0.06
N ARG A 174 4.63 9.34 0.87
CA ARG A 174 5.55 8.18 0.78
C ARG A 174 4.75 6.88 0.96
N GLY A 175 4.08 6.48 -0.11
CA GLY A 175 3.13 5.38 -0.21
C GLY A 175 3.82 4.06 -0.47
N ALA A 176 4.97 3.85 0.17
CA ALA A 176 5.58 2.53 0.15
C ALA A 176 4.76 1.59 1.03
N THR A 177 3.97 0.71 0.44
CA THR A 177 3.80 -0.63 1.02
C THR A 177 5.04 -1.44 0.65
N ALA A 178 5.16 -2.65 1.18
CA ALA A 178 6.17 -3.63 0.79
C ALA A 178 6.26 -3.94 -0.73
N LEU A 179 5.42 -3.32 -1.57
CA LEU A 179 5.29 -3.54 -3.00
C LEU A 179 5.32 -2.26 -3.86
N SER A 180 5.38 -1.05 -3.27
CA SER A 180 5.59 0.19 -4.05
C SER A 180 6.82 0.90 -3.51
N PRO A 181 7.87 1.17 -4.29
CA PRO A 181 9.00 1.94 -3.82
C PRO A 181 8.61 3.40 -3.52
N ALA A 182 9.48 4.07 -2.75
CA ALA A 182 9.29 5.40 -2.17
C ALA A 182 8.80 6.48 -3.17
N SER A 183 7.97 7.40 -2.66
CA SER A 183 7.39 8.54 -3.38
C SER A 183 8.42 9.33 -4.19
N SER A 184 8.35 9.22 -5.49
CA SER A 184 8.88 10.19 -6.44
C SER A 184 7.91 11.37 -6.52
N THR A 185 8.43 12.60 -6.42
CA THR A 185 7.66 13.83 -6.67
C THR A 185 7.07 13.76 -8.07
N ARG A 186 5.74 13.83 -8.19
CA ARG A 186 5.06 13.85 -9.49
C ARG A 186 5.48 15.09 -10.29
N THR A 187 5.65 14.93 -11.58
CA THR A 187 5.92 16.01 -12.53
C THR A 187 4.62 16.70 -12.89
N TRP A 188 4.60 18.03 -12.80
CA TRP A 188 3.55 18.87 -13.35
C TRP A 188 3.79 19.07 -14.84
N LEU A 189 2.79 18.79 -15.67
CA LEU A 189 2.82 19.20 -17.07
C LEU A 189 1.99 20.46 -17.19
N LEU A 190 2.65 21.57 -17.50
CA LEU A 190 2.06 22.90 -17.51
C LEU A 190 2.29 23.55 -18.87
N PRO A 191 1.28 24.24 -19.43
CA PRO A 191 1.45 25.12 -20.58
C PRO A 191 2.55 26.16 -20.33
N GLU A 192 3.12 26.70 -21.41
CA GLU A 192 4.02 27.85 -21.27
C GLU A 192 3.32 29.03 -20.58
N GLY A 193 4.03 29.67 -19.66
CA GLY A 193 3.52 30.80 -18.90
C GLY A 193 4.24 31.03 -17.57
N ARG A 194 3.69 31.96 -16.79
CA ARG A 194 4.19 32.27 -15.44
C ARG A 194 3.19 31.81 -14.39
N TYR A 195 3.70 31.17 -13.36
CA TYR A 195 2.92 30.52 -12.33
C TYR A 195 3.35 31.03 -10.96
N SER A 196 2.40 31.36 -10.10
CA SER A 196 2.61 31.60 -8.69
C SER A 196 2.51 30.28 -7.95
N LEU A 197 3.59 29.89 -7.28
CA LEU A 197 3.62 28.79 -6.32
C LEU A 197 3.37 29.35 -4.93
N VAL A 198 2.30 28.91 -4.28
CA VAL A 198 1.88 29.35 -2.94
C VAL A 198 1.92 28.14 -2.01
N LEU A 199 2.54 28.31 -0.83
CA LEU A 199 2.48 27.27 0.19
C LEU A 199 1.08 27.17 0.80
N GLY A 200 0.68 25.94 1.14
CA GLY A 200 -0.63 25.68 1.71
C GLY A 200 -1.75 25.56 0.68
N TRP A 201 -2.97 25.73 1.19
CA TRP A 201 -4.22 25.64 0.42
C TRP A 201 -4.71 27.02 -0.05
N GLU A 202 -3.94 28.07 0.22
CA GLU A 202 -4.30 29.43 -0.16
C GLU A 202 -4.16 29.64 -1.67
N THR A 203 -5.20 30.22 -2.28
CA THR A 203 -5.28 30.49 -3.73
C THR A 203 -5.09 31.98 -4.05
N SER A 204 -4.82 32.83 -3.06
CA SER A 204 -4.74 34.28 -3.23
C SER A 204 -3.42 34.69 -3.88
N LYS A 205 -3.53 35.44 -4.98
CA LYS A 205 -2.39 36.12 -5.62
C LYS A 205 -1.89 37.19 -4.63
N GLY A 206 -0.69 36.99 -4.07
CA GLY A 206 -0.07 37.94 -3.13
C GLY A 206 0.12 37.46 -1.69
N SER A 207 -0.01 36.16 -1.42
CA SER A 207 0.44 35.60 -0.13
C SER A 207 1.94 35.89 0.07
N ALA A 208 2.35 36.21 1.30
CA ALA A 208 3.75 36.44 1.65
C ALA A 208 4.64 35.19 1.44
N GLN A 209 4.01 34.03 1.17
CA GLN A 209 4.65 32.76 0.88
C GLN A 209 4.47 32.32 -0.59
N ALA A 210 4.46 33.29 -1.51
CA ALA A 210 4.35 33.04 -2.95
C ALA A 210 5.68 33.29 -3.66
N THR A 211 6.04 32.40 -4.58
CA THR A 211 7.14 32.60 -5.54
C THR A 211 6.61 32.50 -6.97
N THR A 212 7.31 33.09 -7.94
CA THR A 212 6.98 32.96 -9.36
C THR A 212 7.89 31.96 -10.04
N LEU A 213 7.29 31.06 -10.81
CA LEU A 213 7.94 30.09 -11.67
C LEU A 213 7.65 30.47 -13.12
N SER A 214 8.63 30.28 -14.00
CA SER A 214 8.42 30.33 -15.45
C SER A 214 8.44 28.90 -15.99
N VAL A 215 7.56 28.63 -16.94
CA VAL A 215 7.47 27.36 -17.65
C VAL A 215 7.53 27.66 -19.13
N HIS A 216 8.39 26.94 -19.85
CA HIS A 216 8.51 27.01 -21.30
C HIS A 216 8.16 25.65 -21.92
N GLU A 217 7.67 25.66 -23.15
CA GLU A 217 7.32 24.43 -23.87
C GLU A 217 8.57 23.58 -24.12
N GLY A 218 8.45 22.26 -23.97
CA GLY A 218 9.56 21.32 -24.15
C GLY A 218 10.61 21.33 -23.04
N GLU A 219 10.64 22.37 -22.20
CA GLU A 219 11.62 22.46 -21.11
C GLU A 219 11.20 21.66 -19.88
N THR A 220 12.20 21.19 -19.13
CA THR A 220 12.01 20.63 -17.79
C THR A 220 12.65 21.55 -16.77
N ALA A 221 11.84 22.12 -15.89
CA ALA A 221 12.31 22.92 -14.76
C ALA A 221 12.15 22.14 -13.46
N ARG A 222 13.21 22.09 -12.64
CA ARG A 222 13.14 21.57 -11.28
C ARG A 222 13.34 22.72 -10.31
N TYR A 223 12.33 22.93 -9.48
CA TYR A 223 12.35 23.95 -8.44
C TYR A 223 12.36 23.29 -7.07
N ARG A 224 13.12 23.87 -6.16
CA ARG A 224 13.18 23.46 -4.78
C ARG A 224 12.68 24.58 -3.88
N MET A 225 11.61 24.31 -3.13
CA MET A 225 11.11 25.18 -2.08
C MET A 225 11.90 24.91 -0.80
N VAL A 226 12.59 25.91 -0.27
CA VAL A 226 13.31 25.78 0.99
C VAL A 226 12.46 26.36 2.10
N LEU A 227 12.16 25.53 3.09
CA LEU A 227 11.24 25.79 4.19
C LEU A 227 11.99 25.90 5.52
N ASP A 228 11.51 26.79 6.38
CA ASP A 228 11.82 26.80 7.80
C ASP A 228 10.51 26.72 8.59
N GLY A 229 10.21 25.55 9.13
CA GLY A 229 8.86 25.22 9.60
C GLY A 229 7.85 25.30 8.46
N ASP A 230 6.82 26.14 8.64
CA ASP A 230 5.74 26.36 7.67
C ASP A 230 5.98 27.61 6.79
N ALA A 231 7.16 28.23 6.86
CA ALA A 231 7.49 29.42 6.08
C ALA A 231 8.32 29.09 4.84
N LEU A 232 7.88 29.58 3.68
CA LEU A 232 8.71 29.60 2.47
C LEU A 232 9.84 30.61 2.65
N ILE A 233 11.08 30.14 2.76
CA ILE A 233 12.24 31.02 2.87
C ILE A 233 12.72 31.47 1.50
N ARG A 234 12.81 30.53 0.56
CA ARG A 234 13.20 30.80 -0.83
C ARG A 234 12.78 29.68 -1.76
N THR A 235 12.88 29.96 -3.05
CA THR A 235 12.81 28.96 -4.11
C THR A 235 14.09 29.04 -4.94
N GLU A 236 14.70 27.89 -5.18
CA GLU A 236 15.92 27.77 -5.96
C GLU A 236 15.69 26.83 -7.15
N ILE A 237 16.34 27.12 -8.28
CA ILE A 237 16.42 26.18 -9.40
C ILE A 237 17.38 25.07 -8.96
N ALA A 238 16.94 23.82 -9.07
CA ALA A 238 17.71 22.68 -8.63
C ALA A 238 18.20 21.89 -9.84
N ASP A 239 19.45 22.14 -10.23
CA ASP A 239 20.11 21.38 -11.31
C ASP A 239 20.35 19.93 -10.89
N ASP A 240 20.72 19.73 -9.62
CA ASP A 240 20.87 18.41 -9.03
C ASP A 240 19.56 17.92 -8.39
N PRO A 241 19.19 16.63 -8.55
CA PRO A 241 18.14 16.05 -7.72
C PRO A 241 18.51 16.31 -6.25
N PRO A 242 17.54 16.61 -5.37
CA PRO A 242 17.83 16.72 -3.94
C PRO A 242 18.64 15.49 -3.54
N THR A 243 19.64 15.66 -2.68
CA THR A 243 20.36 14.54 -2.05
C THR A 243 19.34 13.76 -1.22
N LEU A 244 18.60 12.91 -1.91
CA LEU A 244 17.90 11.79 -1.35
C LEU A 244 19.04 10.98 -0.75
N VAL A 245 19.18 11.04 0.57
CA VAL A 245 19.64 9.87 1.28
C VAL A 245 18.56 8.84 1.00
N SER A 246 18.64 8.21 -0.19
CA SER A 246 17.76 7.15 -0.63
C SER A 246 18.15 5.96 0.21
N THR A 247 17.68 5.97 1.45
CA THR A 247 17.76 4.80 2.28
C THR A 247 16.95 3.73 1.55
N PRO A 248 17.55 2.56 1.24
CA PRO A 248 16.79 1.44 0.72
C PRO A 248 15.74 0.98 1.75
N TRP A 249 15.87 1.40 3.01
CA TRP A 249 14.95 1.12 4.10
C TRP A 249 13.76 2.08 4.16
N THR A 250 12.56 1.52 4.19
CA THR A 250 11.33 2.18 4.61
C THR A 250 10.84 1.54 5.90
N VAL A 251 10.71 2.33 6.96
CA VAL A 251 10.08 1.92 8.21
C VAL A 251 8.72 2.59 8.32
N ARG A 252 7.72 1.87 8.82
CA ARG A 252 6.43 2.43 9.17
C ARG A 252 5.89 1.70 10.37
N TRP A 253 5.39 2.45 11.34
CA TRP A 253 4.71 1.90 12.49
C TRP A 253 3.40 2.65 12.71
N ARG A 254 2.28 1.92 12.68
CA ARG A 254 0.95 2.42 12.99
C ARG A 254 0.49 1.87 14.33
N LEU A 255 0.02 2.75 15.20
CA LEU A 255 -0.62 2.38 16.45
C LEU A 255 -2.00 3.02 16.46
N GLY A 256 -3.03 2.28 16.86
CA GLY A 256 -4.38 2.82 16.80
C GLY A 256 -5.41 2.05 17.59
N ALA A 257 -6.61 2.61 17.58
CA ALA A 257 -7.81 2.03 18.15
C ALA A 257 -8.91 1.94 17.07
N GLN A 258 -9.82 0.99 17.24
CA GLN A 258 -10.94 0.80 16.34
C GLN A 258 -12.21 0.47 17.11
N VAL A 259 -13.34 0.91 16.57
CA VAL A 259 -14.68 0.53 17.04
C VAL A 259 -15.46 0.06 15.82
N GLY A 260 -16.09 -1.11 15.90
CA GLY A 260 -16.79 -1.67 14.75
C GLY A 260 -17.80 -2.74 15.10
N LEU A 261 -18.63 -3.08 14.12
CA LEU A 261 -19.56 -4.19 14.16
C LEU A 261 -18.90 -5.38 13.45
N ASN A 262 -18.77 -6.49 14.16
CA ASN A 262 -18.27 -7.76 13.67
C ASN A 262 -19.43 -8.73 13.45
N ASP A 263 -19.41 -9.51 12.38
CA ASP A 263 -20.26 -10.68 12.15
C ASP A 263 -19.35 -11.84 11.72
N ALA A 264 -19.08 -12.76 12.64
CA ALA A 264 -18.16 -13.86 12.42
C ALA A 264 -18.87 -15.21 12.54
N SER A 265 -18.47 -16.17 11.71
CA SER A 265 -18.94 -17.56 11.77
C SER A 265 -17.75 -18.52 11.74
N HIS A 266 -17.79 -19.48 12.64
CA HIS A 266 -16.88 -20.64 12.71
C HIS A 266 -15.37 -20.31 12.82
N GLN A 267 -15.00 -19.17 13.43
CA GLN A 267 -13.61 -18.72 13.57
C GLN A 267 -12.88 -19.36 14.76
N ILE A 268 -11.62 -19.79 14.59
CA ILE A 268 -10.83 -20.45 15.68
C ILE A 268 -10.46 -19.46 16.79
N SER A 269 -10.21 -18.20 16.41
CA SER A 269 -9.65 -17.17 17.28
C SER A 269 -10.63 -16.02 17.54
N GLU A 270 -11.87 -16.16 17.06
CA GLU A 270 -12.94 -15.18 17.27
C GLU A 270 -14.23 -15.88 17.73
N LEU A 271 -15.02 -15.20 18.57
CA LEU A 271 -16.35 -15.68 18.95
C LEU A 271 -17.30 -15.54 17.76
N SER A 272 -18.07 -16.59 17.47
CA SER A 272 -19.09 -16.54 16.42
C SER A 272 -20.29 -15.68 16.84
N GLY A 273 -20.85 -14.96 15.87
CA GLY A 273 -22.02 -14.11 15.97
C GLY A 273 -21.73 -12.64 15.69
N ARG A 274 -22.76 -11.82 15.92
CA ARG A 274 -22.73 -10.37 15.75
C ARG A 274 -22.31 -9.69 17.04
N ALA A 275 -21.39 -8.75 16.96
CA ALA A 275 -20.90 -8.01 18.11
C ALA A 275 -20.47 -6.59 17.76
N LEU A 276 -20.75 -5.64 18.66
CA LEU A 276 -19.98 -4.40 18.70
C LEU A 276 -18.65 -4.71 19.40
N GLN A 277 -17.55 -4.28 18.79
CA GLN A 277 -16.23 -4.46 19.33
C GLN A 277 -15.47 -3.14 19.41
N ILE A 278 -14.68 -3.01 20.48
CA ILE A 278 -13.71 -1.95 20.66
C ILE A 278 -12.36 -2.65 20.72
N GLY A 279 -11.35 -2.14 20.03
CA GLY A 279 -10.06 -2.80 19.96
C GLY A 279 -8.89 -1.84 19.77
N ALA A 280 -7.71 -2.34 20.06
CA ALA A 280 -6.44 -1.68 19.80
C ALA A 280 -5.64 -2.52 18.80
N PHE A 281 -4.82 -1.86 17.99
CA PHE A 281 -3.94 -2.55 17.07
C PHE A 281 -2.62 -1.81 16.90
N THR A 282 -1.61 -2.57 16.49
CA THR A 282 -0.33 -2.07 16.06
C THR A 282 0.09 -2.79 14.78
N ARG A 283 0.63 -2.04 13.82
CA ARG A 283 1.14 -2.57 12.56
C ARG A 283 2.50 -1.94 12.28
N ALA A 284 3.56 -2.73 12.36
CA ALA A 284 4.90 -2.33 11.97
C ALA A 284 5.28 -2.96 10.63
N SER A 285 5.95 -2.22 9.77
CA SER A 285 6.49 -2.73 8.52
C SER A 285 7.86 -2.14 8.26
N VAL A 286 8.81 -2.99 7.88
CA VAL A 286 10.15 -2.62 7.46
C VAL A 286 10.37 -3.19 6.07
N VAL A 287 10.76 -2.35 5.11
CA VAL A 287 10.97 -2.75 3.72
C VAL A 287 12.36 -2.30 3.32
N TYR A 288 13.16 -3.20 2.77
CA TYR A 288 14.42 -2.91 2.11
C TYR A 288 14.23 -3.13 0.60
N ASP A 289 14.41 -2.10 -0.21
CA ASP A 289 14.33 -2.20 -1.67
C ASP A 289 15.61 -1.65 -2.30
N GLN A 290 16.38 -2.53 -2.96
CA GLN A 290 17.60 -2.19 -3.68
C GLN A 290 17.57 -2.86 -5.06
N GLY A 291 16.79 -2.28 -5.97
CA GLY A 291 16.71 -2.72 -7.36
C GLY A 291 16.08 -4.11 -7.50
N ASP A 292 16.92 -5.12 -7.70
CA ASP A 292 16.49 -6.50 -7.88
C ASP A 292 16.23 -7.23 -6.55
N HIS A 293 16.64 -6.65 -5.43
CA HIS A 293 16.46 -7.23 -4.09
C HIS A 293 15.36 -6.50 -3.31
N LEU A 294 14.35 -7.24 -2.88
CA LEU A 294 13.30 -6.76 -1.98
C LEU A 294 13.25 -7.64 -0.73
N VAL A 295 13.41 -7.04 0.45
CA VAL A 295 13.10 -7.68 1.74
C VAL A 295 11.93 -6.92 2.36
N SER A 296 10.93 -7.63 2.86
CA SER A 296 9.86 -7.02 3.64
C SER A 296 9.59 -7.80 4.91
N PHE A 297 9.53 -7.09 6.02
CA PHE A 297 9.06 -7.57 7.30
C PHE A 297 7.78 -6.82 7.68
N GLY A 298 6.75 -7.55 8.09
CA GLY A 298 5.50 -7.04 8.61
C GLY A 298 5.18 -7.68 9.96
N LEU A 299 4.74 -6.87 10.92
CA LEU A 299 4.17 -7.30 12.19
C LEU A 299 2.81 -6.64 12.36
N HIS A 300 1.80 -7.43 12.65
CA HIS A 300 0.44 -6.96 12.88
C HIS A 300 -0.09 -7.63 14.15
N VAL A 301 -0.42 -6.80 15.14
CA VAL A 301 -1.03 -7.26 16.39
C VAL A 301 -2.34 -6.51 16.56
N SER A 302 -3.42 -7.24 16.84
CA SER A 302 -4.71 -6.64 17.15
C SER A 302 -5.40 -7.39 18.26
N GLU A 303 -6.01 -6.63 19.15
CA GLU A 303 -6.85 -7.11 20.23
C GLU A 303 -8.19 -6.36 20.18
N ALA A 304 -9.29 -7.08 20.35
CA ALA A 304 -10.61 -6.46 20.46
C ALA A 304 -11.45 -7.15 21.54
N TRP A 305 -12.27 -6.35 22.21
CA TRP A 305 -13.16 -6.75 23.29
C TRP A 305 -14.62 -6.52 22.90
N LEU A 306 -15.47 -7.43 23.35
CA LEU A 306 -16.92 -7.42 23.14
C LEU A 306 -17.54 -6.29 23.96
N GLY A 307 -18.23 -5.38 23.29
CA GLY A 307 -19.19 -4.48 23.91
C GLY A 307 -20.60 -4.99 23.64
N LEU A 308 -21.20 -5.70 24.60
CA LEU A 308 -22.65 -5.95 24.69
C LEU A 308 -23.25 -6.91 23.62
N ARG A 309 -23.40 -8.21 23.96
CA ARG A 309 -24.51 -9.01 23.39
C ARG A 309 -25.81 -8.43 23.96
N SER A 310 -26.60 -7.74 23.13
CA SER A 310 -27.97 -7.26 23.41
C SER A 310 -28.78 -8.35 24.14
N SER A 311 -29.40 -8.14 25.30
CA SER A 311 -30.31 -7.04 25.66
C SER A 311 -29.96 -6.34 26.99
N ILE A 312 -29.71 -5.03 26.93
CA ILE A 312 -29.77 -4.06 28.05
C ILE A 312 -28.94 -4.44 29.31
N GLY A 313 -27.63 -4.24 29.22
CA GLY A 313 -26.94 -3.39 30.19
C GLY A 313 -26.69 -3.89 31.62
N ARG A 314 -26.80 -5.18 31.94
CA ARG A 314 -26.35 -5.68 33.26
C ARG A 314 -25.61 -7.01 33.19
N GLY A 315 -24.35 -6.99 33.64
CA GLY A 315 -23.67 -8.16 34.21
C GLY A 315 -22.79 -9.01 33.29
N ILE A 316 -22.73 -8.77 31.98
CA ILE A 316 -21.82 -9.53 31.11
C ILE A 316 -20.44 -8.86 31.13
N PRO A 317 -19.38 -9.55 31.61
CA PRO A 317 -18.02 -9.00 31.64
C PRO A 317 -17.52 -8.72 30.22
N LEU A 318 -16.65 -7.71 30.08
CA LEU A 318 -15.91 -7.47 28.84
C LEU A 318 -15.17 -8.75 28.46
N GLN A 319 -15.59 -9.40 27.37
CA GLN A 319 -14.97 -10.63 26.89
C GLN A 319 -14.08 -10.29 25.70
N LYS A 320 -12.85 -10.80 25.69
CA LYS A 320 -11.96 -10.68 24.54
C LYS A 320 -12.53 -11.47 23.35
N VAL A 321 -12.68 -10.81 22.21
CA VAL A 321 -13.26 -11.38 20.97
C VAL A 321 -12.20 -11.66 19.94
N LEU A 322 -11.20 -10.79 19.83
CA LEU A 322 -10.11 -10.91 18.87
C LEU A 322 -8.79 -10.81 19.60
N ASP A 323 -7.89 -11.74 19.31
CA ASP A 323 -6.50 -11.71 19.72
C ASP A 323 -5.66 -12.39 18.64
N SER A 324 -5.04 -11.56 17.81
CA SER A 324 -4.26 -12.02 16.67
C SER A 324 -2.93 -11.30 16.59
N GLY A 325 -1.86 -12.08 16.50
CA GLY A 325 -0.54 -11.67 16.11
C GLY A 325 -0.13 -12.33 14.82
N GLU A 326 0.32 -11.55 13.86
CA GLU A 326 0.80 -11.99 12.56
C GLU A 326 2.16 -11.36 12.31
N ALA A 327 3.12 -12.18 11.87
CA ALA A 327 4.43 -11.74 11.42
C ALA A 327 4.73 -12.35 10.05
N ASP A 328 5.18 -11.54 9.11
CA ASP A 328 5.52 -11.95 7.74
C ASP A 328 6.92 -11.43 7.42
N LEU A 329 7.81 -12.32 7.03
CA LEU A 329 9.14 -12.01 6.52
C LEU A 329 9.24 -12.57 5.10
N ARG A 330 9.62 -11.72 4.15
CA ARG A 330 9.71 -12.10 2.74
C ARG A 330 10.96 -11.53 2.10
N TYR A 331 11.54 -12.31 1.20
CA TYR A 331 12.59 -11.90 0.28
C TYR A 331 12.14 -12.25 -1.14
N ASP A 332 12.20 -11.28 -2.05
CA ASP A 332 11.97 -11.47 -3.48
C ASP A 332 13.23 -11.01 -4.24
N PHE A 333 13.73 -11.86 -5.15
CA PHE A 333 14.74 -11.48 -6.14
C PHE A 333 14.06 -11.28 -7.50
N ARG A 334 14.11 -10.08 -8.06
CA ARG A 334 13.28 -9.66 -9.20
C ARG A 334 14.09 -9.69 -10.51
N LEU A 335 13.91 -10.73 -11.33
CA LEU A 335 14.45 -10.78 -12.70
C LEU A 335 13.57 -9.96 -13.65
N GLY A 336 14.12 -8.89 -14.23
CA GLY A 336 13.38 -8.01 -15.14
C GLY A 336 12.14 -7.36 -14.50
N ARG A 337 12.17 -7.18 -13.16
CA ARG A 337 11.10 -6.59 -12.33
C ARG A 337 9.76 -7.32 -12.29
N ARG A 338 9.55 -8.35 -13.10
CA ARG A 338 8.25 -9.05 -13.21
C ARG A 338 8.24 -10.43 -12.60
N ILE A 339 9.33 -11.18 -12.67
CA ILE A 339 9.37 -12.59 -12.26
C ILE A 339 10.61 -12.81 -11.41
N GLY A 340 10.54 -13.70 -10.42
CA GLY A 340 11.77 -14.25 -9.85
C GLY A 340 11.55 -15.07 -8.59
N PRO A 341 12.62 -15.65 -8.04
CA PRO A 341 12.52 -16.50 -6.88
C PRO A 341 12.17 -15.68 -5.64
N TYR A 342 11.36 -16.28 -4.76
CA TYR A 342 11.04 -15.71 -3.46
C TYR A 342 11.24 -16.74 -2.35
N ALA A 343 11.44 -16.23 -1.14
CA ALA A 343 11.37 -16.97 0.12
C ALA A 343 10.47 -16.20 1.10
N ARG A 344 9.63 -16.92 1.84
CA ARG A 344 8.68 -16.35 2.80
C ARG A 344 8.66 -17.18 4.07
N ALA A 345 8.59 -16.52 5.22
CA ALA A 345 8.25 -17.08 6.51
C ALA A 345 7.10 -16.27 7.10
N HIS A 346 6.02 -16.96 7.47
CA HIS A 346 4.80 -16.37 8.01
C HIS A 346 4.44 -17.07 9.31
N ALA A 347 4.15 -16.29 10.35
CA ALA A 347 3.76 -16.77 11.66
C ALA A 347 2.45 -16.11 12.10
N ARG A 348 1.50 -16.91 12.60
CA ARG A 348 0.27 -16.43 13.21
C ARG A 348 0.06 -17.03 14.59
N THR A 349 -0.34 -16.20 15.55
CA THR A 349 -0.64 -16.63 16.91
C THR A 349 -1.64 -15.73 17.64
N SER A 350 -1.95 -16.04 18.89
CA SER A 350 -2.70 -15.21 19.83
C SER A 350 -1.81 -14.88 21.02
N PHE A 351 -1.74 -13.64 21.49
CA PHE A 351 -0.77 -13.25 22.53
C PHE A 351 -1.24 -13.60 23.94
N PHE A 352 -2.54 -13.61 24.18
CA PHE A 352 -3.16 -13.82 25.48
C PHE A 352 -3.98 -15.11 25.48
N ASN A 353 -4.37 -15.57 26.67
CA ASN A 353 -5.26 -16.74 26.79
C ASN A 353 -6.61 -16.43 26.13
N THR A 354 -7.14 -17.40 25.38
CA THR A 354 -8.51 -17.33 24.87
C THR A 354 -9.42 -18.02 25.88
N GLU A 355 -10.39 -17.27 26.39
CA GLU A 355 -11.25 -17.68 27.48
C GLU A 355 -12.72 -17.49 27.09
N PHE A 356 -13.53 -18.49 27.44
CA PHE A 356 -14.98 -18.46 27.33
C PHE A 356 -15.57 -18.24 28.72
N ILE A 357 -16.32 -17.17 28.90
CA ILE A 357 -17.01 -16.90 30.16
C ILE A 357 -18.45 -17.37 30.00
N ALA A 358 -18.86 -18.33 30.82
CA ALA A 358 -20.21 -18.88 30.74
C ALA A 358 -21.24 -17.85 31.24
N ASP A 359 -22.24 -17.52 30.43
CA ASP A 359 -23.35 -16.66 30.83
C ASP A 359 -24.41 -17.41 31.66
N ARG A 360 -24.42 -18.74 31.55
CA ARG A 360 -25.33 -19.67 32.22
C ARG A 360 -24.62 -20.95 32.61
N SER A 361 -25.26 -21.79 33.42
CA SER A 361 -24.72 -23.11 33.72
C SER A 361 -24.75 -23.99 32.48
N LEU A 362 -23.60 -24.58 32.13
CA LEU A 362 -23.41 -25.33 30.88
C LEU A 362 -22.73 -26.66 31.16
N THR A 363 -23.16 -27.71 30.44
CA THR A 363 -22.41 -28.96 30.35
C THR A 363 -21.36 -28.82 29.26
N VAL A 364 -20.09 -28.81 29.65
CA VAL A 364 -18.94 -28.80 28.75
C VAL A 364 -18.56 -30.22 28.43
N GLU A 365 -18.73 -30.62 27.18
CA GLU A 365 -18.15 -31.83 26.64
C GLU A 365 -16.90 -31.48 25.86
N THR A 366 -15.81 -32.21 26.07
CA THR A 366 -14.60 -32.10 25.27
C THR A 366 -14.42 -33.36 24.46
N LEU A 367 -14.32 -33.21 23.14
CA LEU A 367 -13.98 -34.25 22.18
C LEU A 367 -12.47 -34.21 21.94
N ASN A 368 -11.83 -35.39 21.94
CA ASN A 368 -10.44 -35.52 21.52
C ASN A 368 -10.33 -35.35 20.00
N ASP A 369 -9.10 -35.38 19.51
CA ASP A 369 -8.75 -35.28 18.09
C ASP A 369 -9.48 -36.31 17.19
N ARG A 370 -9.91 -37.46 17.73
CA ARG A 370 -10.65 -38.50 17.00
C ARG A 370 -12.17 -38.32 17.05
N GLY A 371 -12.66 -37.25 17.68
CA GLY A 371 -14.09 -36.98 17.88
C GLY A 371 -14.72 -37.80 18.99
N ALA A 372 -13.92 -38.51 19.81
CA ALA A 372 -14.43 -39.26 20.96
C ALA A 372 -14.42 -38.38 22.22
N THR A 373 -15.40 -38.57 23.10
CA THR A 373 -15.52 -37.80 24.34
C THR A 373 -14.29 -38.03 25.25
N ALA A 374 -13.47 -37.00 25.42
CA ALA A 374 -12.32 -36.94 26.31
C ALA A 374 -12.72 -36.58 27.75
N GLY A 375 -13.82 -35.86 27.93
CA GLY A 375 -14.34 -35.50 29.24
C GLY A 375 -15.65 -34.72 29.18
N VAL A 376 -16.41 -34.80 30.27
CA VAL A 376 -17.65 -34.05 30.47
C VAL A 376 -17.59 -33.39 31.85
N ARG A 377 -17.92 -32.11 31.93
CA ARG A 377 -18.01 -31.38 33.20
C ARG A 377 -19.06 -30.30 33.14
N THR A 378 -19.66 -29.96 34.26
CA THR A 378 -20.59 -28.83 34.36
C THR A 378 -19.83 -27.60 34.85
N ILE A 379 -20.07 -26.46 34.23
CA ILE A 379 -19.59 -25.14 34.69
C ILE A 379 -20.80 -24.26 35.04
N SER A 380 -20.64 -23.40 36.02
CA SER A 380 -21.68 -22.45 36.47
C SER A 380 -21.61 -21.14 35.69
N SER A 381 -22.67 -20.34 35.75
CA SER A 381 -22.64 -18.95 35.24
C SER A 381 -21.50 -18.17 35.92
N GLY A 382 -20.73 -17.44 35.13
CA GLY A 382 -19.54 -16.69 35.56
C GLY A 382 -18.24 -17.49 35.53
N ASP A 383 -18.30 -18.82 35.42
CA ASP A 383 -17.09 -19.64 35.34
C ASP A 383 -16.33 -19.38 34.03
N THR A 384 -15.01 -19.37 34.14
CA THR A 384 -14.11 -19.15 32.99
C THR A 384 -13.56 -20.47 32.47
N LEU A 385 -13.83 -20.74 31.20
CA LEU A 385 -13.35 -21.90 30.46
C LEU A 385 -12.22 -21.47 29.52
N ARG A 386 -10.99 -21.86 29.83
CA ARG A 386 -9.85 -21.61 28.93
C ARG A 386 -9.94 -22.48 27.67
N LEU A 387 -10.03 -21.84 26.52
CA LEU A 387 -10.05 -22.45 25.19
C LEU A 387 -8.63 -22.62 24.63
N ALA A 388 -7.79 -21.58 24.75
CA ALA A 388 -6.40 -21.63 24.31
C ALA A 388 -5.49 -20.89 25.29
N ARG A 389 -4.22 -21.29 25.35
CA ARG A 389 -3.18 -20.58 26.12
C ARG A 389 -2.58 -19.46 25.28
N SER A 390 -1.87 -18.54 25.91
CA SER A 390 -1.04 -17.57 25.20
C SER A 390 -0.08 -18.26 24.21
N LEU A 391 0.14 -17.58 23.09
CA LEU A 391 0.89 -18.06 21.92
C LEU A 391 0.34 -19.37 21.34
N SER A 392 -0.97 -19.60 21.47
CA SER A 392 -1.67 -20.73 20.89
C SER A 392 -3.00 -20.31 20.21
N PRO A 393 -3.27 -20.77 18.98
CA PRO A 393 -2.40 -21.61 18.15
C PRO A 393 -1.14 -20.85 17.72
N LEU A 394 -0.03 -21.54 17.45
CA LEU A 394 1.11 -20.98 16.72
C LEU A 394 1.20 -21.69 15.38
N ILE A 395 0.87 -20.97 14.31
CA ILE A 395 0.94 -21.47 12.94
C ILE A 395 2.15 -20.82 12.28
N LEU A 396 3.12 -21.65 11.92
CA LEU A 396 4.30 -21.28 11.15
C LEU A 396 4.13 -21.82 9.73
N GLN A 397 4.47 -21.01 8.74
CA GLN A 397 4.43 -21.36 7.34
C GLN A 397 5.66 -20.80 6.64
N GLU A 398 6.38 -21.67 5.95
CA GLU A 398 7.60 -21.34 5.23
C GLU A 398 7.43 -21.77 3.78
N SER A 399 7.77 -20.91 2.83
CA SER A 399 7.70 -21.23 1.41
C SER A 399 8.83 -20.63 0.62
N VAL A 400 9.21 -21.33 -0.44
CA VAL A 400 10.13 -20.85 -1.47
C VAL A 400 9.51 -21.15 -2.82
N GLY A 401 9.68 -20.27 -3.79
CA GLY A 401 9.01 -20.48 -5.08
C GLY A 401 9.29 -19.37 -6.06
N LEU A 402 8.35 -19.20 -7.00
CA LEU A 402 8.40 -18.12 -7.98
C LEU A 402 7.27 -17.14 -7.72
N GLY A 403 7.61 -15.85 -7.76
CA GLY A 403 6.67 -14.75 -7.77
C GLY A 403 6.57 -14.15 -9.17
N ILE A 404 5.37 -13.72 -9.53
CA ILE A 404 5.08 -12.94 -10.73
C ILE A 404 4.28 -11.70 -10.39
N THR A 405 4.79 -10.54 -10.78
CA THR A 405 4.08 -9.27 -10.78
C THR A 405 3.26 -9.19 -12.06
N LEU A 406 1.96 -9.46 -11.93
CA LEU A 406 1.01 -9.46 -13.06
C LEU A 406 0.70 -8.03 -13.53
N TRP A 407 0.61 -7.11 -12.57
CA TRP A 407 0.35 -5.70 -12.82
C TRP A 407 1.00 -4.87 -11.72
N ASP A 408 1.66 -3.76 -12.08
CA ASP A 408 2.25 -2.84 -11.10
C ASP A 408 2.17 -1.41 -11.61
N SER A 409 1.26 -0.64 -11.02
CA SER A 409 1.06 0.78 -11.23
C SER A 409 0.81 1.47 -9.88
N GLU A 410 0.80 2.80 -9.87
CA GLU A 410 0.52 3.56 -8.64
C GLU A 410 -0.88 3.25 -8.06
N MET A 411 -1.83 2.95 -8.94
CA MET A 411 -3.24 2.71 -8.61
C MET A 411 -3.53 1.24 -8.34
N ILE A 412 -2.86 0.30 -9.00
CA ILE A 412 -3.15 -1.13 -8.92
C ILE A 412 -1.82 -1.89 -8.84
N SER A 413 -1.72 -2.85 -7.93
CA SER A 413 -0.63 -3.81 -7.87
C SER A 413 -1.20 -5.21 -7.69
N ILE A 414 -0.80 -6.16 -8.54
CA ILE A 414 -1.25 -7.55 -8.49
C ILE A 414 -0.02 -8.45 -8.59
N VAL A 415 0.18 -9.27 -7.56
CA VAL A 415 1.31 -10.21 -7.47
C VAL A 415 0.80 -11.59 -7.12
N ALA A 416 1.16 -12.57 -7.93
CA ALA A 416 0.91 -13.97 -7.65
C ALA A 416 2.21 -14.68 -7.27
N ARG A 417 2.15 -15.65 -6.36
CA ARG A 417 3.30 -16.50 -6.01
C ARG A 417 2.86 -17.94 -5.85
N ALA A 418 3.76 -18.86 -6.16
CA ALA A 418 3.54 -20.27 -5.88
C ALA A 418 4.86 -21.00 -5.67
N GLY A 419 4.83 -22.04 -4.84
CA GLY A 419 6.02 -22.87 -4.58
C GLY A 419 5.81 -23.94 -3.52
N PRO A 420 6.80 -24.83 -3.31
CA PRO A 420 6.81 -25.74 -2.18
C PRO A 420 6.75 -24.98 -0.85
N ALA A 421 6.01 -25.56 0.10
CA ALA A 421 5.81 -24.97 1.41
C ALA A 421 5.77 -26.02 2.52
N ALA A 422 6.19 -25.61 3.71
CA ALA A 422 6.02 -26.33 4.97
C ALA A 422 5.09 -25.52 5.88
N ARG A 423 4.17 -26.21 6.56
CA ARG A 423 3.24 -25.60 7.51
C ARG A 423 3.25 -26.39 8.81
N GLN A 424 3.55 -25.75 9.92
CA GLN A 424 3.48 -26.33 11.26
C GLN A 424 2.47 -25.56 12.10
N ALA A 425 1.47 -26.25 12.65
CA ALA A 425 0.48 -25.69 13.55
C ALA A 425 0.63 -26.33 14.94
N TYR A 426 0.91 -25.51 15.95
CA TYR A 426 1.05 -25.93 17.34
C TYR A 426 -0.14 -25.39 18.13
N PHE A 427 -1.05 -26.28 18.52
CA PHE A 427 -2.27 -25.94 19.25
C PHE A 427 -2.10 -26.11 20.76
N ARG A 428 -1.12 -26.90 21.24
CA ARG A 428 -0.79 -26.99 22.68
C ARG A 428 -2.02 -27.23 23.59
N GLY A 429 -2.93 -28.10 23.15
CA GLY A 429 -4.19 -28.40 23.84
C GLY A 429 -5.26 -27.31 23.69
N ALA A 430 -5.18 -26.48 22.64
CA ALA A 430 -6.23 -25.54 22.29
C ALA A 430 -7.50 -26.30 21.90
N ARG A 431 -8.63 -25.72 22.27
CA ARG A 431 -9.96 -26.26 22.06
C ARG A 431 -10.80 -25.24 21.30
N TYR A 432 -11.50 -25.72 20.29
CA TYR A 432 -12.42 -24.92 19.50
C TYR A 432 -13.86 -25.22 19.93
N VAL A 433 -14.74 -24.21 19.94
CA VAL A 433 -16.17 -24.41 20.22
C VAL A 433 -16.84 -24.96 18.97
N ASP A 434 -17.08 -26.26 18.95
CA ASP A 434 -17.69 -26.96 17.81
C ASP A 434 -19.19 -26.66 17.71
N SER A 435 -19.90 -26.77 18.84
CA SER A 435 -21.31 -26.39 18.93
C SER A 435 -21.65 -25.85 20.33
N GLU A 436 -22.62 -24.93 20.38
CA GLU A 436 -23.16 -24.38 21.62
C GLU A 436 -24.70 -24.42 21.54
N THR A 437 -25.32 -24.99 22.57
CA THR A 437 -26.78 -24.99 22.77
C THR A 437 -27.12 -24.24 24.07
N SER A 438 -28.40 -24.19 24.44
CA SER A 438 -28.83 -23.54 25.68
C SER A 438 -28.26 -24.18 26.94
N SER A 439 -27.88 -25.47 26.92
CA SER A 439 -27.41 -26.21 28.11
C SER A 439 -26.10 -26.97 27.93
N ARG A 440 -25.54 -27.01 26.72
CA ARG A 440 -24.33 -27.79 26.40
C ARG A 440 -23.42 -27.03 25.46
N ILE A 441 -22.12 -27.10 25.71
CA ILE A 441 -21.07 -26.64 24.81
C ILE A 441 -20.15 -27.82 24.50
N VAL A 442 -19.90 -28.05 23.20
CA VAL A 442 -19.01 -29.10 22.71
C VAL A 442 -17.71 -28.45 22.26
N LEU A 443 -16.61 -28.89 22.87
CA LEU A 443 -15.27 -28.43 22.58
C LEU A 443 -14.52 -29.49 21.80
N GLN A 444 -13.93 -29.13 20.66
CA GLN A 444 -13.06 -29.99 19.89
C GLN A 444 -11.60 -29.68 20.21
N GLU A 445 -10.87 -30.66 20.74
CA GLU A 445 -9.41 -30.56 20.94
C GLU A 445 -8.69 -30.61 19.58
N LEU A 446 -7.71 -29.72 19.43
CA LEU A 446 -6.90 -29.59 18.23
C LEU A 446 -5.49 -30.12 18.49
N ASP A 447 -5.04 -31.00 17.60
CA ASP A 447 -3.71 -31.61 17.67
C ASP A 447 -2.68 -30.84 16.85
N ASP A 448 -1.46 -30.81 17.39
CA ASP A 448 -0.29 -30.29 16.69
C ASP A 448 -0.10 -31.01 15.35
N ARG A 449 0.23 -30.24 14.32
CA ARG A 449 0.24 -30.71 12.95
C ARG A 449 1.44 -30.17 12.18
N ARG A 450 2.02 -31.02 11.33
CA ARG A 450 3.12 -30.65 10.43
C ARG A 450 2.81 -31.20 9.06
N ASP A 451 2.66 -30.32 8.08
CA ASP A 451 2.39 -30.67 6.70
C ASP A 451 3.48 -30.09 5.79
N TYR A 452 3.78 -30.82 4.72
CA TYR A 452 4.56 -30.34 3.59
C TYR A 452 3.66 -30.38 2.36
N GLY A 453 3.84 -29.44 1.45
CA GLY A 453 2.94 -29.27 0.32
C GLY A 453 3.37 -28.16 -0.63
N ALA A 454 2.38 -27.53 -1.26
CA ALA A 454 2.57 -26.35 -2.07
C ALA A 454 1.69 -25.22 -1.54
N GLU A 455 2.22 -24.00 -1.63
CA GLU A 455 1.51 -22.75 -1.37
C GLU A 455 1.25 -22.03 -2.70
N ALA A 456 0.11 -21.36 -2.79
CA ALA A 456 -0.18 -20.35 -3.79
C ALA A 456 -0.73 -19.10 -3.09
N SER A 457 -0.24 -17.92 -3.45
CA SER A 457 -0.75 -16.65 -2.94
C SER A 457 -1.05 -15.66 -4.06
N LEU A 458 -2.06 -14.81 -3.84
CA LEU A 458 -2.42 -13.71 -4.72
C LEU A 458 -2.63 -12.47 -3.85
N VAL A 459 -1.83 -11.45 -4.09
CA VAL A 459 -1.92 -10.14 -3.43
C VAL A 459 -2.36 -9.13 -4.47
N ALA A 460 -3.47 -8.45 -4.21
CA ALA A 460 -4.00 -7.37 -5.02
C ALA A 460 -4.20 -6.13 -4.15
N SER A 461 -3.59 -5.01 -4.53
CA SER A 461 -3.76 -3.72 -3.89
C SER A 461 -4.29 -2.71 -4.90
N ILE A 462 -5.34 -1.99 -4.54
CA ILE A 462 -5.92 -0.89 -5.32
C ILE A 462 -5.89 0.38 -4.46
N ARG A 463 -5.43 1.48 -5.04
CA ARG A 463 -5.39 2.81 -4.43
C ARG A 463 -6.07 3.78 -5.36
N ALA A 464 -7.26 4.22 -4.99
CA ALA A 464 -7.94 5.31 -5.68
C ALA A 464 -7.74 6.59 -4.85
N ASP A 465 -6.85 7.46 -5.35
CA ASP A 465 -6.37 8.65 -4.66
C ASP A 465 -5.80 8.37 -3.25
N GLU A 466 -5.74 9.38 -2.39
CA GLU A 466 -5.27 9.26 -1.01
C GLU A 466 -6.37 8.76 -0.06
N ALA A 467 -7.63 8.80 -0.50
CA ALA A 467 -8.79 8.52 0.34
C ALA A 467 -9.13 7.02 0.36
N VAL A 468 -9.03 6.30 -0.75
CA VAL A 468 -9.55 4.92 -0.84
C VAL A 468 -8.43 3.91 -1.08
N TRP A 469 -8.31 2.93 -0.18
CA TRP A 469 -7.45 1.78 -0.37
C TRP A 469 -8.23 0.47 -0.27
N ILE A 470 -7.85 -0.50 -1.10
CA ILE A 470 -8.35 -1.88 -1.06
C ILE A 470 -7.12 -2.78 -1.12
N ASP A 471 -6.94 -3.62 -0.10
CA ASP A 471 -5.90 -4.64 -0.05
C ASP A 471 -6.57 -6.01 0.07
N SER A 472 -6.31 -6.91 -0.88
CA SER A 472 -6.84 -8.27 -0.93
C SER A 472 -5.68 -9.26 -0.99
N VAL A 473 -5.65 -10.19 -0.04
CA VAL A 473 -4.62 -11.23 0.08
C VAL A 473 -5.31 -12.58 0.15
N PHE A 474 -5.03 -13.43 -0.83
CA PHE A 474 -5.37 -14.85 -0.81
C PHE A 474 -4.10 -15.66 -0.58
N ASP A 475 -4.14 -16.58 0.38
CA ASP A 475 -3.12 -17.57 0.68
C ASP A 475 -3.77 -18.95 0.70
N GLY A 476 -3.26 -19.89 -0.10
CA GLY A 476 -3.75 -21.27 -0.17
C GLY A 476 -2.61 -22.26 0.02
N PHE A 477 -2.86 -23.34 0.76
CA PHE A 477 -1.91 -24.42 1.03
C PHE A 477 -2.56 -25.78 0.76
N ALA A 478 -1.94 -26.56 -0.12
CA ALA A 478 -2.34 -27.92 -0.44
C ALA A 478 -1.26 -28.91 -0.01
N ARG A 479 -1.64 -29.96 0.71
CA ARG A 479 -0.73 -30.97 1.27
C ARG A 479 -0.16 -31.85 0.16
N LYS A 480 1.08 -32.32 0.33
CA LYS A 480 1.74 -33.26 -0.59
C LYS A 480 0.86 -34.46 -0.93
N ARG A 481 0.16 -35.02 0.05
CA ARG A 481 -0.72 -36.19 -0.17
C ARG A 481 -1.95 -35.86 -1.05
N GLN A 482 -2.45 -34.63 -0.98
CA GLN A 482 -3.54 -34.15 -1.83
C GLN A 482 -3.06 -33.90 -3.26
N LEU A 483 -1.82 -33.46 -3.41
CA LEU A 483 -1.23 -33.15 -4.73
C LEU A 483 -0.71 -34.39 -5.45
N LEU A 484 -0.13 -35.36 -4.72
CA LEU A 484 0.61 -36.48 -5.32
C LEU A 484 0.00 -37.86 -5.06
N ASN A 485 -0.79 -38.03 -3.99
CA ASN A 485 -1.27 -39.35 -3.58
C ASN A 485 -2.78 -39.56 -3.84
N GLY A 486 -3.44 -38.63 -4.54
CA GLY A 486 -4.87 -38.74 -4.87
C GLY A 486 -5.81 -38.63 -3.67
N GLU A 487 -5.35 -38.16 -2.50
CA GLU A 487 -6.26 -37.81 -1.41
C GLU A 487 -7.22 -36.69 -1.86
N ARG A 488 -8.45 -36.67 -1.31
CA ARG A 488 -9.43 -35.62 -1.60
C ARG A 488 -8.79 -34.24 -1.44
N PHE A 489 -8.90 -33.43 -2.50
CA PHE A 489 -8.40 -32.06 -2.50
C PHE A 489 -9.18 -31.24 -1.47
N ASP A 490 -8.48 -30.81 -0.43
CA ASP A 490 -9.05 -30.24 0.78
C ASP A 490 -8.07 -29.20 1.37
N PRO A 491 -7.80 -28.11 0.62
CA PRO A 491 -6.74 -27.16 0.95
C PRO A 491 -7.13 -26.32 2.17
N VAL A 492 -6.10 -25.88 2.89
CA VAL A 492 -6.22 -24.78 3.84
C VAL A 492 -6.09 -23.50 3.06
N PHE A 493 -6.97 -22.53 3.27
CA PHE A 493 -6.86 -21.25 2.59
C PHE A 493 -7.34 -20.11 3.48
N ARG A 494 -6.90 -18.91 3.17
CA ARG A 494 -7.35 -17.68 3.79
C ARG A 494 -7.36 -16.58 2.75
N TRP A 495 -8.47 -15.89 2.64
CA TRP A 495 -8.66 -14.72 1.82
C TRP A 495 -9.07 -13.57 2.73
N THR A 496 -8.24 -12.54 2.82
CA THR A 496 -8.52 -11.32 3.56
C THR A 496 -8.64 -10.16 2.59
N THR A 497 -9.71 -9.38 2.71
CA THR A 497 -9.91 -8.13 1.96
C THR A 497 -10.14 -6.99 2.95
N ASP A 498 -9.20 -6.05 3.00
CA ASP A 498 -9.27 -4.81 3.76
C ASP A 498 -9.63 -3.65 2.81
N VAL A 499 -10.78 -3.02 3.02
CA VAL A 499 -11.19 -1.77 2.36
C VAL A 499 -11.11 -0.65 3.39
N SER A 500 -10.58 0.52 3.02
CA SER A 500 -10.61 1.69 3.87
C SER A 500 -10.85 2.96 3.07
N VAL A 501 -11.63 3.85 3.68
CA VAL A 501 -11.88 5.20 3.22
C VAL A 501 -11.39 6.16 4.31
N SER A 502 -10.28 6.84 4.04
CA SER A 502 -9.65 7.78 4.95
C SER A 502 -10.37 9.13 4.89
N PHE A 503 -10.78 9.64 6.04
CA PHE A 503 -11.31 11.01 6.15
C PHE A 503 -10.17 12.02 6.31
N ASN A 504 -9.10 11.60 6.99
CA ASN A 504 -7.87 12.34 7.14
C ASN A 504 -6.72 11.36 7.44
N ASP A 505 -5.56 11.89 7.77
CA ASP A 505 -4.34 11.13 8.03
C ASP A 505 -4.39 10.17 9.21
N SER A 506 -5.35 10.38 10.13
CA SER A 506 -5.47 9.63 11.39
C SER A 506 -6.75 8.80 11.47
N VAL A 507 -7.83 9.18 10.77
CA VAL A 507 -9.16 8.59 10.91
C VAL A 507 -9.65 8.02 9.59
N SER A 508 -10.12 6.77 9.62
CA SER A 508 -10.71 6.11 8.47
C SER A 508 -11.93 5.26 8.82
N LEU A 509 -12.87 5.16 7.88
CA LEU A 509 -13.85 4.09 7.85
C LEU A 509 -13.17 2.86 7.22
N PHE A 510 -13.31 1.69 7.83
CA PHE A 510 -12.74 0.46 7.29
C PHE A 510 -13.77 -0.66 7.26
N TYR A 511 -13.59 -1.55 6.30
CA TYR A 511 -14.30 -2.80 6.17
C TYR A 511 -13.27 -3.92 5.96
N ARG A 512 -13.37 -4.98 6.75
CA ARG A 512 -12.55 -6.18 6.62
C ARG A 512 -13.45 -7.37 6.36
N PHE A 513 -13.13 -8.11 5.32
CA PHE A 513 -13.71 -9.40 5.01
C PHE A 513 -12.64 -10.47 5.14
N VAL A 514 -12.95 -11.54 5.87
CA VAL A 514 -12.10 -12.72 5.99
C VAL A 514 -12.92 -13.92 5.59
N LEU A 515 -12.44 -14.67 4.60
CA LEU A 515 -12.92 -15.98 4.23
C LEU A 515 -11.78 -16.96 4.45
N GLY A 516 -12.01 -18.08 5.10
CA GLY A 516 -10.93 -19.04 5.27
C GLY A 516 -11.36 -20.40 5.70
N ARG A 517 -10.37 -21.26 5.75
CA ARG A 517 -10.43 -22.60 6.32
C ARG A 517 -9.08 -22.91 6.91
N ASP A 518 -8.92 -22.59 8.19
CA ASP A 518 -7.65 -22.70 8.90
C ASP A 518 -7.28 -24.14 9.27
N HIS A 519 -8.28 -25.02 9.44
CA HIS A 519 -8.08 -26.42 9.81
C HIS A 519 -9.12 -27.36 9.16
N PRO A 520 -8.72 -28.52 8.60
CA PRO A 520 -9.64 -29.44 7.93
C PRO A 520 -10.78 -30.00 8.77
N ARG A 521 -10.59 -30.10 10.10
CA ARG A 521 -11.58 -30.63 11.07
C ARG A 521 -12.56 -29.59 11.59
N ILE A 522 -12.34 -28.31 11.29
CA ILE A 522 -13.29 -27.25 11.61
C ILE A 522 -14.20 -27.09 10.39
N ASP A 523 -15.39 -26.54 10.59
CA ASP A 523 -16.36 -26.24 9.53
C ASP A 523 -15.62 -25.72 8.28
N PRO A 524 -15.90 -26.28 7.08
CA PRO A 524 -15.16 -25.97 5.86
C PRO A 524 -15.13 -24.49 5.48
N LEU A 525 -16.02 -23.65 6.02
CA LEU A 525 -16.05 -22.23 5.68
C LEU A 525 -16.15 -21.32 6.91
N GLN A 526 -15.07 -20.60 7.17
CA GLN A 526 -14.98 -19.59 8.21
C GLN A 526 -15.14 -18.22 7.56
N VAL A 527 -16.09 -17.43 8.02
CA VAL A 527 -16.38 -16.10 7.46
C VAL A 527 -16.31 -15.06 8.59
N SER A 528 -15.78 -13.88 8.32
CA SER A 528 -15.81 -12.76 9.24
C SER A 528 -15.94 -11.45 8.48
N HIS A 529 -16.90 -10.63 8.91
CA HIS A 529 -17.16 -9.29 8.38
C HIS A 529 -16.98 -8.29 9.52
N LEU A 530 -16.12 -7.31 9.33
CA LEU A 530 -15.92 -6.24 10.28
C LEU A 530 -16.04 -4.89 9.59
N VAL A 531 -17.00 -4.08 9.99
CA VAL A 531 -17.13 -2.69 9.57
C VAL A 531 -16.93 -1.78 10.76
N GLY A 532 -16.12 -0.73 10.64
CA GLY A 532 -15.85 0.14 11.77
C GLY A 532 -15.12 1.43 11.44
N LEU A 533 -14.96 2.24 12.47
CA LEU A 533 -14.11 3.43 12.45
C LEU A 533 -12.78 3.08 13.10
N ARG A 534 -11.71 3.61 12.52
CA ARG A 534 -10.34 3.41 12.99
C ARG A 534 -9.67 4.76 13.16
N ALA A 535 -9.04 4.97 14.31
CA ALA A 535 -8.16 6.08 14.58
C ALA A 535 -6.73 5.55 14.77
N HIS A 536 -5.73 6.19 14.18
CA HIS A 536 -4.35 5.74 14.25
C HIS A 536 -3.34 6.88 14.14
N LEU A 537 -2.18 6.67 14.73
CA LEU A 537 -0.98 7.46 14.55
C LEU A 537 -0.01 6.69 13.66
N THR A 538 0.59 7.35 12.68
CA THR A 538 1.66 6.78 11.85
C THR A 538 3.00 7.41 12.22
N ILE A 539 3.96 6.56 12.60
CA ILE A 539 5.36 6.91 12.85
C ILE A 539 6.16 6.42 11.63
N LEU A 540 7.01 7.29 11.07
CA LEU A 540 7.82 7.04 9.88
C LEU A 540 9.31 6.97 10.22
#